data_AF-A0A2S2PSV9-F1
#
_entry.id   AF-A0A2S2PSV9-F1
#
_cell.length_a   1.000
_cell.length_b   1.000
_cell.length_c   1.000
_cell.angle_alpha   90.00
_cell.angle_beta   90.00
_cell.angle_gamma   90.00
#
_symmetry.space_group_name_H-M   'P 1'
#
loop_
_entity.id
_entity.type
_entity.pdbx_description
1 polymer ?
#
loop_
_entity_poly.entity_id
_entity_poly.type
_entity_poly.pdbx_seq_one_letter_code
_entity_poly.pdbx_strand_id
1 'polypeptide(L)'
;DNSMFDRHNETMHYTYEQFHYDESLVPIWMQNEYNGEGRHSGVMMWPGSEFPYQGKHPTYTEVYNNSIHWNSRVDTIMTWIEDENQPANLVFAYFEEPDKTGHKKGVNSQEIKKQITRVEDTVKYMLDQIRNKNLEKKINLIILSDHGMDTVTYDRIIFLDDYVSNMTYKSVITGPNAFILPNMGK
;
A
#
# COMPACT_ATOMS: atom_id res chain seq x y z
N ASP A 1 9.92 -5.68 -1.46
CA ASP A 1 9.18 -6.76 -2.12
C ASP A 1 8.07 -7.21 -1.17
N ASN A 2 6.95 -7.72 -1.69
CA ASN A 2 5.80 -8.17 -0.88
C ASN A 2 6.08 -9.50 -0.16
N SER A 3 7.18 -10.17 -0.53
CA SER A 3 7.76 -11.27 0.22
C SER A 3 9.27 -11.05 0.30
N MET A 4 9.93 -11.46 1.38
CA MET A 4 11.38 -11.31 1.55
C MET A 4 11.92 -12.29 2.58
N PHE A 5 13.24 -12.30 2.81
CA PHE A 5 13.85 -13.05 3.91
C PHE A 5 14.18 -12.16 5.09
N ASP A 6 13.98 -12.74 6.28
CA ASP A 6 14.61 -12.23 7.49
C ASP A 6 16.09 -12.67 7.58
N ARG A 7 16.78 -12.21 8.62
CA ARG A 7 18.19 -12.57 8.88
C ARG A 7 18.44 -14.05 9.19
N HIS A 8 17.39 -14.87 9.32
CA HIS A 8 17.45 -16.30 9.56
C HIS A 8 17.04 -17.12 8.32
N ASN A 9 16.91 -16.48 7.15
CA ASN A 9 16.44 -17.09 5.90
C ASN A 9 15.01 -17.65 5.98
N GLU A 10 14.14 -17.04 6.79
CA GLU A 10 12.71 -17.34 6.82
C GLU A 10 11.92 -16.38 5.92
N THR A 11 10.97 -16.93 5.15
CA THR A 11 10.14 -16.12 4.26
C THR A 11 9.15 -15.31 5.07
N MET A 12 9.17 -13.99 4.89
CA MET A 12 8.26 -13.05 5.51
C MET A 12 7.22 -12.57 4.49
N HIS A 13 5.97 -12.43 4.95
CA HIS A 13 4.86 -11.89 4.17
C HIS A 13 4.14 -10.85 5.01
N TYR A 14 4.25 -9.56 4.67
CA TYR A 14 3.59 -8.43 5.35
C TYR A 14 3.53 -8.61 6.88
N THR A 15 4.66 -8.40 7.57
CA THR A 15 4.75 -8.60 9.03
C THR A 15 5.27 -7.34 9.72
N TYR A 16 5.15 -7.29 11.05
CA TYR A 16 5.72 -6.21 11.86
C TYR A 16 7.21 -6.02 11.55
N GLU A 17 7.98 -7.10 11.51
CA GLU A 17 9.42 -7.11 11.29
C GLU A 17 9.80 -6.60 9.90
N GLN A 18 8.90 -6.72 8.89
CA GLN A 18 9.14 -6.14 7.56
C GLN A 18 9.18 -4.61 7.64
N PHE A 19 8.32 -4.01 8.46
CA PHE A 19 8.24 -2.57 8.64
C PHE A 19 9.17 -2.04 9.76
N HIS A 20 9.73 -2.95 10.58
CA HIS A 20 10.57 -2.66 11.75
C HIS A 20 11.89 -3.45 11.71
N TYR A 21 12.48 -3.62 10.53
CA TYR A 21 13.81 -4.23 10.43
C TYR A 21 14.89 -3.38 11.13
N ASP A 22 14.59 -2.11 11.38
CA ASP A 22 15.30 -1.19 12.25
C ASP A 22 14.26 -0.43 13.10
N GLU A 23 14.34 -0.57 14.43
CA GLU A 23 13.40 0.05 15.39
C GLU A 23 13.48 1.60 15.40
N SER A 24 14.48 2.19 14.76
CA SER A 24 14.60 3.64 14.57
C SER A 24 13.78 4.17 13.39
N LEU A 25 13.21 3.29 12.55
CA LEU A 25 12.37 3.69 11.43
C LEU A 25 11.10 4.35 11.92
N VAL A 26 10.81 5.52 11.33
CA VAL A 26 9.60 6.28 11.62
C VAL A 26 8.97 6.68 10.28
N PRO A 27 7.77 6.19 9.95
CA PRO A 27 7.07 6.62 8.75
C PRO A 27 6.60 8.07 8.90
N ILE A 28 6.39 8.74 7.77
CA ILE A 28 6.10 10.18 7.75
C ILE A 28 4.84 10.56 8.55
N TRP A 29 3.82 9.69 8.61
CA TRP A 29 2.63 9.93 9.42
C TRP A 29 2.93 9.92 10.93
N MET A 30 3.88 9.12 11.40
CA MET A 30 4.33 9.15 12.79
C MET A 30 5.27 10.32 13.06
N GLN A 31 6.14 10.66 12.12
CA GLN A 31 6.99 11.85 12.24
C GLN A 31 6.15 13.13 12.36
N ASN A 32 5.00 13.18 11.67
CA ASN A 32 4.04 14.28 11.81
C ASN A 32 3.49 14.41 13.23
N GLU A 33 3.09 13.31 13.85
CA GLU A 33 2.62 13.24 15.25
C GLU A 33 3.71 13.68 16.23
N TYR A 34 4.95 13.21 16.03
CA TYR A 34 6.07 13.51 16.93
C TYR A 34 6.54 14.96 16.89
N ASN A 35 6.28 15.67 15.78
CA ASN A 35 6.55 17.11 15.71
C ASN A 35 5.59 17.93 16.62
N GLY A 36 4.54 17.32 17.17
CA GLY A 36 3.67 17.97 18.17
C GLY A 36 2.85 19.13 17.63
N GLU A 37 2.55 20.11 18.49
CA GLU A 37 1.89 21.38 18.10
C GLU A 37 0.51 21.23 17.42
N GLY A 38 -0.27 20.24 17.85
CA GLY A 38 -1.60 19.96 17.27
C GLY A 38 -1.54 19.32 15.88
N ARG A 39 -0.41 18.66 15.55
CA ARG A 39 -0.29 17.86 14.33
C ARG A 39 -0.80 16.45 14.57
N HIS A 40 -1.81 16.09 13.78
CA HIS A 40 -2.46 14.79 13.83
C HIS A 40 -2.44 14.15 12.45
N SER A 41 -2.28 12.84 12.43
CA SER A 41 -2.24 12.02 11.23
C SER A 41 -3.43 11.09 11.17
N GLY A 42 -3.99 10.93 9.97
CA GLY A 42 -4.99 9.90 9.67
C GLY A 42 -4.47 8.95 8.61
N VAL A 43 -4.55 7.64 8.84
CA VAL A 43 -4.06 6.65 7.88
C VAL A 43 -5.13 5.62 7.57
N MET A 44 -5.70 5.73 6.37
CA MET A 44 -6.71 4.83 5.83
C MET A 44 -6.03 3.70 5.05
N MET A 45 -5.76 2.60 5.75
CA MET A 45 -5.30 1.32 5.18
C MET A 45 -3.97 1.38 4.41
N TRP A 46 -3.09 2.34 4.72
CA TRP A 46 -1.78 2.41 4.08
C TRP A 46 -0.86 1.30 4.62
N PRO A 47 -0.10 0.60 3.75
CA PRO A 47 0.83 -0.44 4.18
C PRO A 47 1.74 -0.03 5.34
N GLY A 48 1.74 -0.83 6.40
CA GLY A 48 2.51 -0.62 7.63
C GLY A 48 1.84 0.25 8.68
N SER A 49 0.69 0.88 8.40
CA SER A 49 0.05 1.80 9.36
C SER A 49 -0.62 1.11 10.54
N GLU A 50 -0.94 -0.18 10.40
CA GLU A 50 -1.54 -0.99 11.47
C GLU A 50 -0.58 -1.36 12.59
N PHE A 51 0.73 -1.16 12.38
CA PHE A 51 1.75 -1.43 13.38
C PHE A 51 2.08 -0.19 14.22
N PRO A 52 2.40 -0.36 15.52
CA PRO A 52 2.87 0.74 16.35
C PRO A 52 4.33 1.04 16.04
N TYR A 53 4.67 2.32 15.86
CA TYR A 53 6.07 2.76 15.75
C TYR A 53 6.45 3.45 17.06
N GLN A 54 7.55 3.03 17.68
CA GLN A 54 8.00 3.50 18.99
C GLN A 54 6.87 3.43 20.05
N GLY A 55 6.06 2.38 19.99
CA GLY A 55 4.94 2.12 20.90
C GLY A 55 3.70 2.99 20.69
N LYS A 56 3.57 3.71 19.56
CA LYS A 56 2.41 4.58 19.27
C LYS A 56 1.84 4.34 17.87
N HIS A 57 0.54 4.59 17.73
CA HIS A 57 -0.17 4.67 16.45
C HIS A 57 -0.45 6.14 16.09
N PRO A 58 -0.73 6.47 14.82
CA PRO A 58 -1.22 7.80 14.47
C PRO A 58 -2.62 8.01 15.05
N THR A 59 -3.00 9.29 15.18
CA THR A 59 -4.26 9.73 15.80
C THR A 59 -5.47 8.97 15.25
N TYR A 60 -5.52 8.79 13.93
CA TYR A 60 -6.51 7.92 13.28
C TYR A 60 -5.83 6.85 12.44
N THR A 61 -6.28 5.61 12.59
CA THR A 61 -5.83 4.47 11.78
C THR A 61 -7.00 3.58 11.46
N GLU A 62 -7.16 3.23 10.19
CA GLU A 62 -8.04 2.15 9.75
C GLU A 62 -7.18 0.96 9.33
N VAL A 63 -7.34 -0.18 10.03
CA VAL A 63 -6.70 -1.45 9.66
C VAL A 63 -7.27 -1.93 8.33
N TYR A 64 -6.47 -2.62 7.52
CA TYR A 64 -6.88 -3.04 6.19
C TYR A 64 -8.19 -3.84 6.21
N ASN A 65 -9.21 -3.30 5.55
CA ASN A 65 -10.51 -3.92 5.38
C ASN A 65 -11.08 -3.59 4.00
N ASN A 66 -10.80 -4.46 3.03
CA ASN A 66 -11.25 -4.28 1.64
C ASN A 66 -12.77 -4.34 1.43
N SER A 67 -13.55 -4.66 2.47
CA SER A 67 -15.01 -4.66 2.41
C SER A 67 -15.61 -3.26 2.61
N ILE A 68 -14.84 -2.30 3.11
CA ILE A 68 -15.32 -0.92 3.29
C ILE A 68 -15.46 -0.26 1.91
N HIS A 69 -16.66 0.25 1.63
CA HIS A 69 -16.96 1.00 0.42
C HIS A 69 -16.08 2.25 0.32
N TRP A 70 -15.59 2.52 -0.89
CA TRP A 70 -14.60 3.57 -1.13
C TRP A 70 -15.11 4.98 -0.78
N ASN A 71 -16.37 5.30 -1.07
CA ASN A 71 -16.97 6.57 -0.64
C ASN A 71 -17.04 6.67 0.89
N SER A 72 -17.35 5.58 1.59
CA SER A 72 -17.33 5.56 3.05
C SER A 72 -15.92 5.77 3.61
N ARG A 73 -14.86 5.29 2.94
CA ARG A 73 -13.47 5.63 3.32
C ARG A 73 -13.22 7.13 3.20
N VAL A 74 -13.67 7.75 2.10
CA VAL A 74 -13.56 9.20 1.90
C VAL A 74 -14.34 9.97 2.97
N ASP A 75 -15.56 9.54 3.29
CA ASP A 75 -16.38 10.18 4.32
C ASP A 75 -15.70 10.13 5.69
N THR A 76 -15.17 8.96 6.08
CA THR A 76 -14.40 8.79 7.32
C THR A 76 -13.18 9.72 7.34
N ILE A 77 -12.42 9.81 6.25
CA ILE A 77 -11.28 10.72 6.15
C ILE A 77 -11.70 12.17 6.38
N MET A 78 -12.84 12.61 5.83
CA MET A 78 -13.33 13.97 6.04
C MET A 78 -13.66 14.22 7.51
N THR A 79 -14.19 13.23 8.23
CA THR A 79 -14.42 13.35 9.68
C THR A 79 -13.13 13.56 10.47
N TRP A 80 -12.02 12.93 10.06
CA TRP A 80 -10.71 13.13 10.69
C TRP A 80 -10.15 14.52 10.43
N ILE A 81 -10.31 15.03 9.20
CA ILE A 81 -9.84 16.36 8.81
C ILE A 81 -10.59 17.47 9.55
N GLU A 82 -11.89 17.27 9.80
CA GLU A 82 -12.77 18.24 10.45
C GLU A 82 -12.90 18.05 11.97
N ASP A 83 -12.16 17.12 12.57
CA ASP A 83 -12.19 16.90 14.02
C ASP A 83 -11.87 18.21 14.77
N GLU A 84 -12.71 18.56 15.74
CA GLU A 84 -12.60 19.84 16.45
C GLU A 84 -11.39 19.90 17.39
N ASN A 85 -10.95 18.75 17.91
CA ASN A 85 -9.92 18.65 18.93
C ASN A 85 -8.58 18.15 18.36
N GLN A 86 -8.64 17.25 17.38
CA GLN A 86 -7.48 16.56 16.81
C GLN A 86 -7.52 16.53 15.27
N PRO A 87 -7.67 17.68 14.60
CA PRO A 87 -7.84 17.73 13.15
C PRO A 87 -6.63 17.12 12.42
N ALA A 88 -6.87 16.08 11.64
CA ALA A 88 -5.82 15.42 10.86
C ALA A 88 -5.31 16.35 9.76
N ASN A 89 -4.04 16.76 9.86
CA ASN A 89 -3.39 17.65 8.90
C ASN A 89 -2.45 16.91 7.92
N LEU A 90 -2.28 15.61 8.12
CA LEU A 90 -1.63 14.70 7.20
C LEU A 90 -2.46 13.42 7.08
N VAL A 91 -2.95 13.14 5.87
CA VAL A 91 -3.78 11.94 5.63
C VAL A 91 -3.19 11.09 4.51
N PHE A 92 -3.13 9.78 4.77
CA PHE A 92 -2.79 8.76 3.79
C PHE A 92 -4.02 7.89 3.54
N ALA A 93 -4.26 7.51 2.28
CA ALA A 93 -5.38 6.65 1.91
C ALA A 93 -5.01 5.69 0.78
N TYR A 94 -5.42 4.43 0.92
CA TYR A 94 -5.16 3.37 -0.04
C TYR A 94 -6.47 2.82 -0.66
N PHE A 95 -6.42 2.55 -1.95
CA PHE A 95 -7.50 1.99 -2.76
C PHE A 95 -6.93 0.90 -3.68
N GLU A 96 -7.56 -0.27 -3.72
CA GLU A 96 -6.96 -1.51 -4.26
C GLU A 96 -6.98 -1.64 -5.79
N GLU A 97 -7.74 -0.79 -6.49
CA GLU A 97 -7.89 -0.87 -7.94
C GLU A 97 -7.15 0.30 -8.60
N PRO A 98 -6.59 0.11 -9.81
CA PRO A 98 -6.86 -0.99 -10.75
C PRO A 98 -5.96 -2.23 -10.60
N ASP A 99 -5.07 -2.27 -9.61
CA ASP A 99 -4.07 -3.34 -9.46
C ASP A 99 -4.67 -4.75 -9.38
N LYS A 100 -5.63 -4.94 -8.46
CA LYS A 100 -6.27 -6.24 -8.22
C LYS A 100 -6.91 -6.84 -9.47
N THR A 101 -7.60 -6.02 -10.27
CA THR A 101 -8.19 -6.47 -11.54
C THR A 101 -7.12 -6.61 -12.62
N GLY A 102 -6.11 -5.72 -12.61
CA GLY A 102 -4.89 -5.78 -13.40
C GLY A 102 -4.25 -7.16 -13.43
N HIS A 103 -3.92 -7.66 -12.24
CA HIS A 103 -3.32 -8.98 -12.06
C HIS A 103 -4.15 -10.14 -12.61
N LYS A 104 -5.49 -10.02 -12.60
CA LYS A 104 -6.39 -11.12 -13.00
C LYS A 104 -6.74 -11.12 -14.48
N LYS A 105 -6.78 -9.94 -15.10
CA LYS A 105 -7.39 -9.74 -16.42
C LYS A 105 -6.41 -9.19 -17.46
N GLY A 106 -5.29 -8.62 -17.02
CA GLY A 106 -4.28 -8.02 -17.90
C GLY A 106 -4.67 -6.62 -18.37
N VAL A 107 -3.65 -5.79 -18.65
CA VAL A 107 -3.77 -4.33 -18.84
C VAL A 107 -4.71 -3.89 -19.97
N ASN A 108 -4.94 -4.76 -20.96
CA ASN A 108 -5.78 -4.47 -22.13
C ASN A 108 -7.25 -4.93 -21.98
N SER A 109 -7.63 -5.44 -20.81
CA SER A 109 -8.99 -5.94 -20.56
C SER A 109 -10.05 -4.84 -20.42
N GLN A 110 -11.31 -5.18 -20.71
CA GLN A 110 -12.43 -4.28 -20.47
C GLN A 110 -12.72 -4.12 -18.97
N GLU A 111 -12.38 -5.12 -18.16
CA GLU A 111 -12.52 -5.09 -16.71
C GLU A 111 -11.66 -4.00 -16.07
N ILE A 112 -10.41 -3.80 -16.50
CA ILE A 112 -9.58 -2.70 -16.00
C ILE A 112 -10.18 -1.35 -16.35
N LYS A 113 -10.72 -1.17 -17.58
CA LYS A 113 -11.38 0.09 -17.95
C LYS A 113 -12.52 0.43 -17.00
N LYS A 114 -13.32 -0.57 -16.59
CA LYS A 114 -14.38 -0.38 -15.58
C LYS A 114 -13.82 0.02 -14.22
N GLN A 115 -12.69 -0.56 -13.81
CA GLN A 115 -12.05 -0.18 -12.55
C GLN A 115 -11.42 1.21 -12.60
N ILE A 116 -10.84 1.61 -13.73
CA ILE A 116 -10.34 2.98 -13.92
C ILE A 116 -11.50 3.98 -13.77
N THR A 117 -12.66 3.71 -14.38
CA THR A 117 -13.86 4.55 -14.17
C THR A 117 -14.26 4.61 -12.70
N ARG A 118 -14.24 3.49 -11.97
CA ARG A 118 -14.52 3.48 -10.53
C ARG A 118 -13.54 4.32 -9.72
N VAL A 119 -12.24 4.30 -10.06
CA VAL A 119 -11.21 5.15 -9.44
C VAL A 119 -11.51 6.62 -9.74
N GLU A 120 -11.82 6.95 -10.99
CA GLU A 120 -12.21 8.31 -11.40
C GLU A 120 -13.43 8.82 -10.61
N ASP A 121 -14.48 8.01 -10.49
CA ASP A 121 -15.69 8.33 -9.72
C ASP A 121 -15.37 8.60 -8.25
N THR A 122 -14.41 7.87 -7.68
CA THR A 122 -14.01 8.02 -6.27
C THR A 122 -13.17 9.29 -6.06
N VAL A 123 -12.27 9.59 -7.00
CA VAL A 123 -11.51 10.86 -6.99
C VAL A 123 -12.48 12.04 -7.15
N LYS A 124 -13.45 11.93 -8.05
CA LYS A 124 -14.51 12.93 -8.23
C LYS A 124 -15.28 13.12 -6.92
N TYR A 125 -15.72 12.05 -6.28
CA TYR A 125 -16.42 12.11 -4.99
C TYR A 125 -15.58 12.80 -3.91
N MET A 126 -14.29 12.48 -3.82
CA MET A 126 -13.36 13.12 -2.88
C MET A 126 -13.24 14.63 -3.14
N LEU A 127 -13.06 15.04 -4.40
CA LEU A 127 -13.01 16.46 -4.77
C LEU A 127 -14.32 17.19 -4.46
N ASP A 128 -15.46 16.53 -4.68
CA ASP A 128 -16.78 17.08 -4.37
C ASP A 128 -16.97 17.23 -2.84
N GLN A 129 -16.50 16.29 -2.01
CA GLN A 129 -16.49 16.44 -0.55
C GLN A 129 -15.60 17.60 -0.07
N ILE A 130 -14.39 17.73 -0.63
CA ILE A 130 -13.47 18.84 -0.34
C ILE A 130 -14.13 20.19 -0.66
N ARG A 131 -14.82 20.29 -1.79
CA ARG A 131 -15.61 21.45 -2.22
C ARG A 131 -16.73 21.79 -1.26
N ASN A 132 -17.58 20.81 -0.97
CA ASN A 132 -18.77 20.99 -0.14
C ASN A 132 -18.41 21.43 1.29
N LYS A 133 -17.20 21.07 1.76
CA LYS A 133 -16.65 21.46 3.06
C LYS A 133 -15.81 22.73 3.03
N ASN A 134 -15.73 23.42 1.89
CA ASN A 134 -14.93 24.63 1.68
C ASN A 134 -13.43 24.45 1.99
N LEU A 135 -12.88 23.27 1.69
CA LEU A 135 -11.49 22.89 1.97
C LEU A 135 -10.56 23.03 0.76
N GLU A 136 -11.06 23.40 -0.42
CA GLU A 136 -10.27 23.46 -1.68
C GLU A 136 -9.01 24.33 -1.58
N LYS A 137 -9.03 25.40 -0.78
CA LYS A 137 -7.88 26.30 -0.58
C LYS A 137 -6.99 25.92 0.61
N LYS A 138 -7.35 24.85 1.32
CA LYS A 138 -6.68 24.40 2.56
C LYS A 138 -6.00 23.05 2.38
N ILE A 139 -6.47 22.22 1.45
CA ILE A 139 -5.95 20.89 1.20
C ILE A 139 -4.97 20.91 0.02
N ASN A 140 -3.80 20.32 0.23
CA ASN A 140 -2.91 19.89 -0.84
C ASN A 140 -3.17 18.40 -1.11
N LEU A 141 -3.80 18.08 -2.24
CA LEU A 141 -4.12 16.71 -2.62
C LEU A 141 -3.03 16.15 -3.55
N ILE A 142 -2.48 15.00 -3.20
CA ILE A 142 -1.55 14.24 -4.04
C ILE A 142 -2.21 12.91 -4.38
N ILE A 143 -2.32 12.61 -5.67
CA ILE A 143 -2.78 11.32 -6.19
C ILE A 143 -1.60 10.66 -6.86
N LEU A 144 -1.28 9.45 -6.44
CA LEU A 144 -0.15 8.67 -6.92
C LEU A 144 -0.48 7.18 -6.94
N SER A 145 0.42 6.38 -7.51
CA SER A 145 0.39 4.93 -7.45
C SER A 145 1.78 4.43 -7.05
N ASP A 146 1.80 3.26 -6.41
CA ASP A 146 2.99 2.52 -6.03
C ASP A 146 3.75 1.95 -7.23
N HIS A 147 3.06 1.50 -8.28
CA HIS A 147 3.69 0.97 -9.49
C HIS A 147 2.76 0.92 -10.72
N GLY A 148 3.33 0.54 -11.87
CA GLY A 148 2.56 0.24 -13.09
C GLY A 148 2.09 -1.21 -13.16
N MET A 149 1.55 -1.62 -14.31
CA MET A 149 1.15 -3.01 -14.59
C MET A 149 1.55 -3.36 -16.03
N ASP A 150 1.96 -4.60 -16.28
CA ASP A 150 2.25 -5.11 -17.63
C ASP A 150 1.70 -6.53 -17.84
N THR A 151 1.52 -6.92 -19.09
CA THR A 151 1.02 -8.24 -19.48
C THR A 151 2.13 -9.28 -19.48
N VAL A 152 1.96 -10.34 -18.70
CA VAL A 152 2.79 -11.55 -18.76
C VAL A 152 2.11 -12.59 -19.64
N THR A 153 2.87 -13.22 -20.54
CA THR A 153 2.39 -14.31 -21.41
C THR A 153 3.26 -15.55 -21.23
N TYR A 154 2.67 -16.74 -21.41
CA TYR A 154 3.35 -18.02 -21.16
C TYR A 154 4.62 -18.24 -22.01
N ASP A 155 4.65 -17.72 -23.22
CA ASP A 155 5.80 -17.77 -24.14
C ASP A 155 6.98 -16.90 -23.68
N ARG A 156 6.77 -16.03 -22.69
CA ARG A 156 7.80 -15.16 -22.09
C ARG A 156 8.20 -15.62 -20.68
N ILE A 157 7.81 -16.83 -20.28
CA ILE A 157 8.22 -17.42 -18.99
C ILE A 157 9.53 -18.18 -19.19
N ILE A 158 10.52 -17.88 -18.34
CA ILE A 158 11.78 -18.62 -18.25
C ILE A 158 11.66 -19.60 -17.08
N PHE A 159 11.77 -20.89 -17.36
CA PHE A 159 11.89 -21.92 -16.33
C PHE A 159 13.36 -22.13 -16.01
N LEU A 160 13.78 -21.75 -14.80
CA LEU A 160 15.19 -21.82 -14.41
C LEU A 160 15.73 -23.26 -14.40
N ASP A 161 14.86 -24.25 -14.16
CA ASP A 161 15.17 -25.68 -14.20
C ASP A 161 15.63 -26.18 -15.57
N ASP A 162 15.33 -25.45 -16.64
CA ASP A 162 15.83 -25.76 -17.99
C ASP A 162 17.33 -25.43 -18.15
N TYR A 163 17.89 -24.62 -17.23
CA TYR A 163 19.27 -24.11 -17.29
C TYR A 163 20.15 -24.61 -16.15
N VAL A 164 19.58 -24.79 -14.96
CA VAL A 164 20.31 -25.19 -13.76
C VAL A 164 19.50 -26.23 -12.99
N SER A 165 20.13 -27.29 -12.50
CA SER A 165 19.45 -28.31 -11.70
C SER A 165 18.78 -27.69 -10.47
N ASN A 166 17.50 -28.02 -10.25
CA ASN A 166 16.74 -27.65 -9.05
C ASN A 166 17.33 -28.19 -7.72
N MET A 167 18.35 -29.04 -7.78
CA MET A 167 19.12 -29.46 -6.61
C MET A 167 20.18 -28.44 -6.18
N THR A 168 20.41 -27.39 -6.97
CA THR A 168 21.46 -26.40 -6.68
C THR A 168 20.95 -25.16 -5.97
N TYR A 169 19.65 -24.89 -6.02
CA TYR A 169 19.07 -23.68 -5.46
C TYR A 169 17.68 -23.95 -4.87
N LYS A 170 17.23 -23.02 -4.03
CA LYS A 170 15.85 -22.91 -3.55
C LYS A 170 15.23 -21.65 -4.14
N SER A 171 14.10 -21.80 -4.83
CA SER A 171 13.26 -20.66 -5.24
C SER A 171 12.61 -20.03 -4.01
N VAL A 172 12.66 -18.70 -3.96
CA VAL A 172 12.13 -17.91 -2.84
C VAL A 172 10.91 -17.15 -3.32
N ILE A 173 11.15 -16.34 -4.36
CA ILE A 173 10.15 -15.55 -5.05
C ILE A 173 10.37 -15.83 -6.52
N THR A 174 9.27 -16.04 -7.22
CA THR A 174 9.23 -16.22 -8.66
C THR A 174 8.34 -15.14 -9.26
N GLY A 175 8.47 -14.89 -10.56
CA GLY A 175 7.74 -13.83 -11.24
C GLY A 175 8.67 -12.71 -11.72
N PRO A 176 8.19 -11.45 -11.78
CA PRO A 176 8.96 -10.35 -12.36
C PRO A 176 10.28 -10.04 -11.64
N ASN A 177 10.35 -10.27 -10.32
CA ASN A 177 11.57 -10.25 -9.54
C ASN A 177 11.78 -11.64 -8.96
N ALA A 178 12.85 -12.32 -9.38
CA ALA A 178 13.16 -13.67 -8.92
C ALA A 178 14.30 -13.63 -7.90
N PHE A 179 14.08 -14.29 -6.76
CA PHE A 179 15.11 -14.49 -5.74
C PHE A 179 15.32 -16.00 -5.56
N ILE A 180 16.59 -16.41 -5.64
CA ILE A 180 17.02 -17.79 -5.40
C ILE A 180 18.12 -17.79 -4.35
N LEU A 181 18.17 -18.84 -3.53
CA LEU A 181 19.28 -19.11 -2.63
C LEU A 181 20.03 -20.36 -3.10
N PRO A 182 21.38 -20.35 -3.13
CA PRO A 182 22.12 -21.58 -3.37
C PRO A 182 21.89 -22.57 -2.22
N ASN A 183 21.77 -23.85 -2.56
CA ASN A 183 21.79 -24.92 -1.56
C ASN A 183 23.19 -25.03 -0.95
N MET A 184 23.27 -25.52 0.29
CA MET A 184 24.56 -25.66 0.99
C MET A 184 25.59 -26.44 0.16
N GLY A 185 26.76 -25.82 -0.04
CA GLY A 185 27.86 -26.41 -0.82
C GLY A 185 27.70 -26.29 -2.35
N LYS A 186 26.84 -25.39 -2.83
CA LYS A 186 26.66 -25.05 -4.25
C LYS A 186 26.98 -23.60 -4.53
#